data_AF-A0A7W0P1N0-F1
#
_entry.id   AF-A0A7W0P1N0-F1
#
_cell.length_a   1.000
_cell.length_b   1.000
_cell.length_c   1.000
_cell.angle_alpha   90.00
_cell.angle_beta   90.00
_cell.angle_gamma   90.00
#
_symmetry.space_group_name_H-M   'P 1'
#
loop_
_entity.id
_entity.type
_entity.pdbx_description
1 polymer ?
#
loop_
_entity_poly.entity_id
_entity_poly.type
_entity_poly.pdbx_seq_one_letter_code
_entity_poly.pdbx_strand_id
1 'polypeptide(L)'
;MGFEIDYLALAPELILVGTIVAVLLLDLVLPRSAKYLTAILSVLGVSLSALPLLIMAVDGTTRSMFDGSYVVDIFALVLKGLFIVAGYLVLLMSVAYIEGDRYYQGEYY
;
A
#
# COMPACT_ATOMS: atom_id res chain seq x y z
N MET A 1 -12.41 -0.94 30.00
CA MET A 1 -11.21 -0.84 29.15
C MET A 1 -11.69 -0.44 27.77
N GLY A 2 -11.47 0.81 27.37
CA GLY A 2 -11.82 1.22 26.01
C GLY A 2 -10.88 0.53 25.03
N PHE A 3 -11.41 0.06 23.90
CA PHE A 3 -10.57 -0.31 22.77
C PHE A 3 -9.99 0.98 22.20
N GLU A 4 -8.84 1.43 22.71
CA GLU A 4 -8.10 2.52 22.09
C GLU A 4 -7.44 1.97 20.83
N ILE A 5 -7.93 2.45 19.67
CA ILE A 5 -7.39 2.09 18.36
C ILE A 5 -6.30 3.10 18.04
N ASP A 6 -5.05 2.62 17.94
CA ASP A 6 -3.95 3.41 17.43
C ASP A 6 -4.00 3.42 15.89
N TYR A 7 -4.61 4.47 15.35
CA TYR A 7 -4.75 4.66 13.91
C TYR A 7 -3.40 4.75 13.17
N LEU A 8 -2.31 5.13 13.85
CA LEU A 8 -0.99 5.22 13.22
C LEU A 8 -0.45 3.82 12.90
N ALA A 9 -0.66 2.85 13.80
CA ALA A 9 -0.21 1.47 13.60
C ALA A 9 -1.03 0.67 12.58
N LEU A 10 -2.20 1.19 12.18
CA LEU A 10 -3.01 0.66 11.07
C LEU A 10 -2.88 1.49 9.78
N ALA A 11 -2.25 2.66 9.84
CA ALA A 11 -2.20 3.59 8.72
C ALA A 11 -1.57 3.00 7.44
N PRO A 12 -0.45 2.24 7.48
CA PRO A 12 0.11 1.63 6.28
C PRO A 12 -0.90 0.73 5.56
N GLU A 13 -1.58 -0.13 6.31
CA GLU A 13 -2.57 -1.08 5.79
C GLU A 13 -3.80 -0.36 5.24
N LEU A 14 -4.28 0.66 5.95
CA LEU A 14 -5.44 1.45 5.52
C LEU A 14 -5.15 2.21 4.23
N ILE A 15 -3.92 2.74 4.07
CA ILE A 15 -3.50 3.40 2.82
C ILE A 15 -3.47 2.38 1.68
N LEU A 16 -2.92 1.18 1.90
CA LEU A 16 -2.89 0.13 0.87
C LEU A 16 -4.29 -0.33 0.47
N VAL A 17 -5.16 -0.62 1.44
CA VAL A 17 -6.56 -1.01 1.17
C VAL A 17 -7.31 0.10 0.45
N GLY A 18 -7.14 1.35 0.90
CA GLY A 18 -7.73 2.51 0.23
C GLY A 18 -7.23 2.68 -1.20
N THR A 19 -5.94 2.43 -1.43
CA THR A 19 -5.34 2.44 -2.77
C THR A 19 -5.95 1.37 -3.66
N ILE A 20 -6.06 0.12 -3.19
CA ILE A 20 -6.66 -0.98 -3.94
C ILE A 20 -8.10 -0.63 -4.35
N VAL A 21 -8.92 -0.17 -3.40
CA VAL A 21 -10.31 0.22 -3.68
C VAL A 21 -10.35 1.38 -4.68
N ALA A 22 -9.48 2.38 -4.52
CA ALA A 22 -9.42 3.51 -5.44
C ALA A 22 -9.02 3.06 -6.85
N VAL A 23 -8.00 2.21 -7.01
CA VAL A 23 -7.54 1.68 -8.29
C VAL A 23 -8.64 0.87 -8.98
N LEU A 24 -9.36 0.02 -8.24
CA LEU A 24 -10.49 -0.75 -8.80
C LEU A 24 -11.64 0.15 -9.28
N LEU A 25 -12.00 1.16 -8.50
CA LEU A 25 -13.05 2.12 -8.90
C LEU A 25 -12.62 2.94 -10.13
N LEU A 26 -11.34 3.34 -10.14
CA LEU A 26 -10.72 4.13 -11.19
C LEU A 26 -10.68 3.30 -12.49
N ASP A 27 -10.28 2.03 -12.43
CA ASP A 27 -10.28 1.13 -13.59
C ASP A 27 -11.69 0.86 -14.15
N LEU A 28 -12.71 0.77 -13.28
CA LEU A 28 -14.09 0.56 -13.70
C LEU A 28 -14.66 1.75 -14.50
N VAL A 29 -14.25 2.97 -14.14
CA VAL A 29 -14.79 4.20 -14.72
C VAL A 29 -13.97 4.70 -15.92
N LEU A 30 -12.65 4.45 -15.95
CA LEU A 30 -11.77 5.04 -16.95
C LEU A 30 -11.77 4.30 -18.30
N PRO A 31 -11.78 5.04 -19.43
CA PRO A 31 -11.57 4.47 -20.75
C PRO A 31 -10.11 4.02 -20.93
N ARG A 32 -9.87 3.11 -21.90
CA ARG A 32 -8.55 2.53 -22.19
C ARG A 32 -7.42 3.55 -22.35
N SER A 33 -7.70 4.74 -22.90
CA SER A 33 -6.71 5.80 -23.12
C SER A 33 -6.14 6.39 -21.83
N ALA A 34 -6.81 6.21 -20.70
CA ALA A 34 -6.43 6.78 -19.42
C ALA A 34 -6.12 5.72 -18.35
N LYS A 35 -5.98 4.44 -18.76
CA LYS A 35 -5.61 3.34 -17.85
C LYS A 35 -4.23 3.51 -17.24
N TYR A 36 -3.31 4.27 -17.85
CA TYR A 36 -2.02 4.62 -17.25
C TYR A 36 -2.17 5.33 -15.87
N LEU A 37 -3.31 5.99 -15.61
CA LEU A 37 -3.59 6.61 -14.32
C LEU A 37 -3.74 5.59 -13.19
N THR A 38 -4.21 4.38 -13.48
CA THR A 38 -4.30 3.28 -12.48
C THR A 38 -2.91 2.88 -12.01
N ALA A 39 -1.96 2.72 -12.94
CA ALA A 39 -0.57 2.42 -12.63
C ALA A 39 0.10 3.51 -11.78
N ILE A 40 -0.08 4.79 -12.14
CA ILE A 40 0.44 5.92 -11.36
C ILE A 40 -0.17 5.91 -9.95
N LEU A 41 -1.48 5.66 -9.83
CA LEU A 41 -2.16 5.63 -8.55
C LEU A 41 -1.66 4.49 -7.65
N SER A 42 -1.48 3.28 -8.18
CA SER A 42 -0.93 2.16 -7.41
C SER A 42 0.48 2.44 -6.93
N VAL A 43 1.36 2.96 -7.80
CA VAL A 43 2.75 3.32 -7.42
C VAL A 43 2.76 4.40 -6.34
N LEU A 44 1.92 5.44 -6.48
CA LEU A 44 1.81 6.50 -5.49
C LEU A 44 1.23 6.00 -4.17
N GLY A 45 0.20 5.17 -4.20
CA GLY A 45 -0.45 4.64 -3.00
C GLY A 45 0.47 3.70 -2.21
N VAL A 46 1.20 2.81 -2.89
CA VAL A 46 2.26 2.00 -2.24
C VAL A 46 3.36 2.89 -1.66
N SER A 47 3.80 3.93 -2.38
CA SER A 47 4.81 4.87 -1.85
C SER A 47 4.31 5.63 -0.62
N LEU A 48 3.03 6.05 -0.63
CA LEU A 48 2.41 6.77 0.47
C LEU A 48 2.30 5.89 1.73
N SER A 49 2.05 4.59 1.55
CA SER A 49 1.99 3.62 2.66
C SER A 49 3.33 3.44 3.39
N ALA A 50 4.45 3.85 2.78
CA ALA A 50 5.75 3.85 3.44
C ALA A 50 5.87 4.97 4.50
N LEU A 51 5.13 6.08 4.36
CA LEU A 51 5.28 7.22 5.26
C LEU A 51 4.97 6.87 6.73
N PRO A 52 3.84 6.22 7.07
CA PRO A 52 3.57 5.88 8.46
C PRO A 52 4.56 4.84 9.00
N LEU A 53 5.08 3.93 8.16
CA LEU A 53 6.16 3.03 8.58
C LEU A 53 7.42 3.79 8.99
N LEU A 54 7.84 4.79 8.20
CA LEU A 54 9.01 5.60 8.52
C LEU A 54 8.81 6.39 9.82
N ILE A 55 7.62 6.96 10.04
CA ILE A 55 7.27 7.65 11.29
C ILE A 55 7.37 6.68 12.47
N MET A 56 6.80 5.49 12.36
CA MET A 56 6.87 4.47 13.42
C MET A 56 8.30 3.95 13.65
N ALA A 57 9.11 3.84 12.60
CA ALA A 57 10.51 3.43 12.72
C ALA A 57 11.37 4.46 13.47
N VAL A 58 11.08 5.76 13.28
CA VAL A 58 11.76 6.86 14.00
C VAL A 58 11.32 6.92 15.46
N ASP A 59 10.03 6.72 15.72
CA ASP A 59 9.48 6.73 17.08
C ASP A 59 9.99 5.55 17.92
N GLY A 60 10.22 4.39 17.31
CA GLY A 60 10.90 3.25 17.95
C GLY A 60 10.09 2.56 19.05
N THR A 61 8.82 2.92 19.24
CA THR A 61 7.94 2.30 20.23
C THR A 61 7.24 1.06 19.68
N THR A 62 7.12 0.03 20.52
CA THR A 62 6.29 -1.15 20.20
C THR A 62 4.84 -0.83 20.52
N ARG A 63 3.96 -1.02 19.53
CA ARG A 63 2.53 -0.76 19.65
C ARG A 63 1.78 -2.07 19.66
N SER A 64 0.77 -2.18 20.52
CA SER A 64 -0.09 -3.36 20.58
C SER A 64 -1.55 -2.94 20.64
N MET A 65 -2.40 -3.65 19.90
CA MET A 65 -3.85 -3.44 19.81
C MET A 65 -4.59 -4.77 19.90
N PHE A 66 -5.91 -4.68 20.10
CA PHE A 66 -6.83 -5.81 20.13
C PHE A 66 -6.40 -6.90 21.12
N ASP A 67 -6.10 -6.49 22.36
CA ASP A 67 -5.70 -7.38 23.45
C ASP A 67 -4.46 -8.24 23.11
N GLY A 68 -3.50 -7.66 22.39
CA GLY A 68 -2.26 -8.36 22.00
C GLY A 68 -2.34 -9.15 20.70
N SER A 69 -3.51 -9.22 20.03
CA SER A 69 -3.62 -9.92 18.76
C SER A 69 -2.98 -9.18 17.58
N TYR A 70 -2.75 -7.86 17.71
CA TYR A 70 -2.00 -7.07 16.75
C TYR A 70 -0.83 -6.38 17.44
N VAL A 71 0.39 -6.67 17.01
CA VAL A 71 1.63 -6.10 17.59
C VAL A 71 2.49 -5.57 16.45
N VAL A 72 2.91 -4.32 16.57
CA VAL A 72 3.85 -3.65 15.65
C VAL A 72 5.13 -3.36 16.43
N ASP A 73 6.10 -4.25 16.25
CA ASP A 73 7.46 -4.14 16.77
C ASP A 73 8.46 -3.89 15.63
N ILE A 74 9.76 -3.84 15.95
CA ILE A 74 10.81 -3.61 14.97
C ILE A 74 10.81 -4.69 13.88
N PHE A 75 10.55 -5.95 14.24
CA PHE A 75 10.48 -7.05 13.28
C PHE A 75 9.33 -6.86 12.29
N ALA A 76 8.13 -6.53 12.79
CA ALA A 76 6.98 -6.22 11.96
C ALA A 76 7.25 -5.01 11.04
N LEU A 77 7.88 -3.94 11.54
CA LEU A 77 8.23 -2.78 10.72
C LEU A 77 9.19 -3.14 9.59
N VAL A 78 10.22 -3.96 9.86
CA VAL A 78 11.16 -4.42 8.82
C VAL A 78 10.46 -5.26 7.76
N LEU A 79 9.61 -6.21 8.14
CA LEU A 79 8.89 -7.02 7.16
C LEU A 79 7.88 -6.21 6.35
N LYS A 80 7.13 -5.30 6.98
CA LYS A 80 6.23 -4.38 6.27
C LYS A 80 7.00 -3.52 5.28
N GLY A 81 8.16 -2.99 5.69
CA GLY A 81 9.04 -2.24 4.80
C GLY A 81 9.51 -3.07 3.60
N LEU A 82 9.92 -4.33 3.84
CA LEU A 82 10.30 -5.26 2.78
C LEU A 82 9.17 -5.48 1.78
N PHE A 83 7.94 -5.72 2.25
CA PHE A 83 6.79 -5.93 1.37
C PHE A 83 6.43 -4.69 0.55
N ILE A 84 6.50 -3.49 1.14
CA ILE A 84 6.25 -2.24 0.40
C ILE A 84 7.31 -2.05 -0.68
N VAL A 85 8.59 -2.26 -0.38
CA VAL A 85 9.67 -2.15 -1.38
C VAL A 85 9.49 -3.17 -2.49
N ALA A 86 9.21 -4.42 -2.15
CA ALA A 86 8.96 -5.47 -3.13
C ALA A 86 7.75 -5.14 -4.02
N GLY A 87 6.64 -4.71 -3.42
CA GLY A 87 5.44 -4.28 -4.15
C GLY A 87 5.72 -3.11 -5.08
N TYR A 88 6.44 -2.08 -4.60
CA TYR A 88 6.84 -0.93 -5.41
C TYR A 88 7.68 -1.35 -6.63
N LEU A 89 8.65 -2.24 -6.45
CA LEU A 89 9.48 -2.74 -7.55
C LEU A 89 8.67 -3.55 -8.56
N VAL A 90 7.78 -4.45 -8.08
CA VAL A 90 6.89 -5.22 -8.95
C VAL A 90 5.98 -4.29 -9.76
N LEU A 91 5.44 -3.25 -9.13
CA LEU A 91 4.63 -2.24 -9.80
C LEU A 91 5.44 -1.51 -10.89
N LEU A 92 6.63 -1.00 -10.57
CA LEU A 92 7.48 -0.33 -11.57
C LEU A 92 7.83 -1.23 -12.75
N MET A 93 8.19 -2.48 -12.50
CA MET A 93 8.49 -3.44 -13.57
C MET A 93 7.26 -3.72 -14.43
N SER A 94 6.08 -3.77 -13.83
CA SER A 94 4.84 -4.03 -14.54
C SER A 94 4.43 -2.90 -15.47
N VAL A 95 4.73 -1.62 -15.16
CA VAL A 95 4.40 -0.48 -16.04
C VAL A 95 5.02 -0.68 -17.43
N ALA A 96 6.32 -0.95 -17.49
CA ALA A 96 7.02 -1.16 -18.76
C ALA A 96 6.55 -2.44 -19.48
N TYR A 97 6.20 -3.48 -18.73
CA TYR A 97 5.72 -4.75 -19.31
C TYR A 97 4.31 -4.63 -19.90
N ILE A 98 3.41 -3.94 -19.20
CA ILE A 98 1.99 -3.80 -19.54
C ILE A 98 1.74 -2.73 -20.62
N GLU A 99 2.65 -1.76 -20.81
CA GLU A 99 2.61 -0.86 -21.97
C GLU A 99 3.07 -1.54 -23.28
N GLY A 100 3.93 -2.56 -23.19
CA GLY A 100 4.47 -3.27 -24.34
C GLY A 100 3.51 -4.25 -25.02
N ASP A 101 2.47 -4.68 -24.31
CA ASP A 101 1.52 -5.68 -24.80
C ASP A 101 0.08 -5.30 -24.44
N ARG A 102 -0.90 -5.68 -25.27
CA ARG A 102 -2.28 -5.10 -25.29
C ARG A 102 -3.19 -5.58 -24.13
N TYR A 103 -2.66 -5.76 -22.93
CA TYR A 103 -3.35 -6.34 -21.78
C TYR A 103 -4.21 -5.34 -20.98
N TYR A 104 -5.20 -5.86 -20.24
CA TYR A 104 -6.04 -5.09 -19.32
C TYR A 104 -5.21 -4.65 -18.12
N GLN A 105 -4.89 -3.36 -18.06
CA GLN A 105 -3.86 -2.84 -17.17
C GLN A 105 -4.30 -2.78 -15.70
N GLY A 106 -5.53 -2.35 -15.38
CA GLY A 106 -5.95 -2.09 -14.00
C GLY A 106 -6.24 -3.32 -13.12
N GLU A 107 -6.53 -4.50 -13.67
CA GLU A 107 -6.77 -5.71 -12.86
C GLU A 107 -5.49 -6.27 -12.22
N TYR A 108 -4.33 -5.88 -12.74
CA TYR A 108 -3.02 -6.26 -12.21
C TYR A 108 -2.55 -5.34 -11.07
N TYR A 109 -3.08 -4.11 -11.02
CA TYR A 109 -2.61 -2.98 -10.22
C TYR A 109 -3.34 -2.79 -8.89
#